data_AF-A0A2E6H6U7-F1
#
_entry.id   AF-A0A2E6H6U7-F1
#
_cell.length_a   1.000
_cell.length_b   1.000
_cell.length_c   1.000
_cell.angle_alpha   90.00
_cell.angle_beta   90.00
_cell.angle_gamma   90.00
#
_symmetry.space_group_name_H-M   'P 1'
#
loop_
_entity.id
_entity.type
_entity.pdbx_description
1 polymer ?
#
loop_
_entity_poly.entity_id
_entity_poly.type
_entity_poly.pdbx_seq_one_letter_code
_entity_poly.pdbx_strand_id
1 'polypeptide(L)'
;MKNFAIISILFFLSFSSLAGDSRFSVSFGPVRIGESRVKANLDDFKVEQEFKNRLVKANFIQNSIQWVRDNNNLLTPRARLGILIYKTNPNIHLEYHGRAILPQKQGKHHYIEIYINLFDPGVLKIIEDNTVIEKLHTYTDISDKTKNTKMIDFSCVRYGLKITGLNDEYVSVGCRIERTGIWGQEKPYLAVTWSATNIELINGKTPPFTTFLKNNEPVILTVRDQDGRNKRVSLSARLPKRMNRVKTAYGFGPAGLLGETPTEKSDWKIAPVLYLYGKLELSPYTSVRVFDALAVNKSIFNNSGFYFAYRLADALDGQFEIVPLLGAQGLYFKYDKDGNQKTQNGMIFPQGAEFNYKNAFGIENYLISFGIFLSTQSDVDYTNTWVRWGKGPFWEFNYITWGQNGYISKMAGLSIGLPLANFF
;
A
#
# COMPACT_ATOMS: atom_id res chain seq x y z
N MET A 1 -18.09 29.47 21.87
CA MET A 1 -16.73 30.03 21.73
C MET A 1 -15.72 29.39 22.71
N LYS A 2 -15.60 28.05 22.75
CA LYS A 2 -14.60 27.35 23.58
C LYS A 2 -13.77 26.28 22.82
N ASN A 3 -14.09 26.02 21.53
CA ASN A 3 -13.40 25.02 20.73
C ASN A 3 -12.35 25.59 19.75
N PHE A 4 -12.18 26.91 19.67
CA PHE A 4 -11.21 27.54 18.75
C PHE A 4 -9.78 27.56 19.31
N ALA A 5 -9.61 27.55 20.64
CA ALA A 5 -8.28 27.62 21.27
C ALA A 5 -7.48 26.31 21.18
N ILE A 6 -8.16 25.16 21.13
CA ILE A 6 -7.50 23.84 21.09
C ILE A 6 -6.92 23.56 19.69
N ILE A 7 -7.56 24.07 18.63
CA ILE A 7 -7.08 23.92 17.25
C ILE A 7 -5.82 24.78 17.00
N SER A 8 -5.74 25.97 17.60
CA SER A 8 -4.54 26.82 17.48
C SER A 8 -3.31 26.26 18.21
N ILE A 9 -3.49 25.54 19.33
CA ILE A 9 -2.36 24.91 20.05
C ILE A 9 -1.80 23.71 19.28
N LEU A 10 -2.66 22.93 18.62
CA LEU A 10 -2.23 21.85 17.71
C LEU A 10 -1.54 22.37 16.44
N PHE A 11 -1.88 23.58 15.99
CA PHE A 11 -1.23 24.22 14.84
C PHE A 11 0.12 24.85 15.19
N PHE A 12 0.36 25.26 16.44
CA PHE A 12 1.65 25.80 16.87
C PHE A 12 2.67 24.73 17.27
N LEU A 13 2.23 23.59 17.79
CA LEU A 13 3.11 22.45 18.12
C LEU A 13 3.70 21.75 16.88
N SER A 14 3.12 21.96 15.70
CA SER A 14 3.61 21.40 14.43
C SER A 14 4.68 22.26 13.72
N PHE A 15 4.93 23.51 14.16
CA PHE A 15 6.01 24.33 13.58
C PHE A 15 7.34 24.22 14.33
N SER A 16 7.33 23.77 15.59
CA SER A 16 8.54 23.62 16.40
C SER A 16 9.42 22.41 16.06
N SER A 17 9.00 21.53 15.14
CA SER A 17 9.82 20.39 14.67
C SER A 17 10.63 20.69 13.39
N LEU A 18 10.59 21.91 12.87
CA LEU A 18 11.29 22.31 11.64
C LEU A 18 12.63 23.02 11.88
N ALA A 19 12.99 23.27 13.14
CA ALA A 19 14.28 23.87 13.50
C ALA A 19 15.25 22.79 14.00
N GLY A 20 15.99 22.15 13.08
CA GLY A 20 17.10 21.28 13.49
C GLY A 20 17.61 20.23 12.51
N ASP A 21 17.83 20.54 11.23
CA ASP A 21 18.88 19.83 10.46
C ASP A 21 19.39 20.75 9.34
N SER A 22 20.29 21.69 9.68
CA SER A 22 20.98 22.51 8.68
C SER A 22 22.08 21.75 7.93
N ARG A 23 22.04 20.41 7.94
CA ARG A 23 22.96 19.55 7.19
C ARG A 23 22.36 19.34 5.80
N PHE A 24 22.95 20.02 4.83
CA PHE A 24 22.61 19.86 3.42
C PHE A 24 22.84 18.41 3.00
N SER A 25 21.77 17.67 2.75
CA SER A 25 21.82 16.28 2.26
C SER A 25 21.27 16.20 0.84
N VAL A 26 21.99 15.51 -0.05
CA VAL A 26 21.55 15.33 -1.44
C VAL A 26 20.70 14.05 -1.53
N SER A 27 19.43 14.20 -1.94
CA SER A 27 18.54 13.10 -2.33
C SER A 27 18.31 13.14 -3.84
N PHE A 28 18.40 12.00 -4.51
CA PHE A 28 18.21 11.91 -5.96
C PHE A 28 16.77 11.55 -6.31
N GLY A 29 16.03 12.53 -6.84
CA GLY A 29 14.66 12.37 -7.35
C GLY A 29 13.58 12.39 -6.27
N PRO A 30 12.29 12.44 -6.68
CA PRO A 30 11.17 12.25 -5.77
C PRO A 30 11.18 10.80 -5.26
N VAL A 31 11.22 10.63 -3.93
CA VAL A 31 11.18 9.32 -3.30
C VAL A 31 9.95 9.19 -2.42
N ARG A 32 9.33 8.01 -2.41
CA ARG A 32 8.24 7.68 -1.49
C ARG A 32 8.82 7.02 -0.26
N ILE A 33 8.73 7.68 0.89
CA ILE A 33 9.14 7.09 2.17
C ILE A 33 8.12 6.02 2.55
N GLY A 34 8.59 4.81 2.79
CA GLY A 34 7.78 3.67 3.22
C GLY A 34 8.13 3.21 4.63
N GLU A 35 7.24 2.42 5.22
CA GLU A 35 7.46 1.79 6.52
C GLU A 35 7.96 0.35 6.34
N SER A 36 9.03 -0.02 7.05
CA SER A 36 9.58 -1.38 7.01
C SER A 36 9.37 -2.12 8.31
N ARG A 37 9.06 -3.42 8.20
CA ARG A 37 8.96 -4.35 9.33
C ARG A 37 10.32 -4.95 9.72
N VAL A 38 11.34 -4.70 8.91
CA VAL A 38 12.72 -5.12 9.17
C VAL A 38 13.51 -3.90 9.63
N LYS A 39 14.10 -3.99 10.83
CA LYS A 39 15.02 -2.98 11.34
C LYS A 39 16.42 -3.25 10.80
N ALA A 40 16.78 -2.56 9.71
CA ALA A 40 18.18 -2.51 9.28
C ALA A 40 19.01 -1.79 10.36
N ASN A 41 20.18 -2.33 10.70
CA ASN A 41 21.13 -1.68 11.62
C ASN A 41 22.33 -1.18 10.82
N LEU A 42 22.69 0.09 10.97
CA LEU A 42 23.86 0.66 10.28
C LEU A 42 25.18 0.02 10.72
N ASP A 43 25.24 -0.56 11.92
CA ASP A 43 26.47 -1.23 12.38
C ASP A 43 26.84 -2.44 11.53
N ASP A 44 25.85 -3.06 10.88
CA ASP A 44 26.02 -4.20 9.99
C ASP A 44 26.62 -3.75 8.63
N PHE A 45 26.58 -2.46 8.29
CA PHE A 45 27.07 -1.95 6.99
C PHE A 45 28.44 -1.30 7.14
N LYS A 46 29.36 -1.64 6.25
CA LYS A 46 30.74 -1.13 6.22
C LYS A 46 31.01 -0.40 4.92
N VAL A 47 31.91 0.57 4.99
CA VAL A 47 32.42 1.32 3.84
C VAL A 47 33.90 0.97 3.68
N GLU A 48 34.26 0.46 2.51
CA GLU A 48 35.63 0.08 2.18
C GLU A 48 36.20 1.00 1.11
N GLN A 49 37.49 1.32 1.27
CA GLN A 49 38.25 2.15 0.35
C GLN A 49 39.15 1.25 -0.50
N GLU A 50 38.96 1.27 -1.83
CA GLU A 50 39.75 0.44 -2.75
C GLU A 50 41.23 0.84 -2.77
N PHE A 51 41.53 2.14 -2.75
CA PHE A 51 42.89 2.67 -2.83
C PHE A 51 43.48 3.06 -1.46
N LYS A 52 42.67 2.97 -0.39
CA LYS A 52 43.08 3.27 1.01
C LYS A 52 43.72 4.65 1.15
N ASN A 53 43.19 5.63 0.42
CA ASN A 53 43.69 6.99 0.41
C ASN A 53 43.41 7.67 1.76
N ARG A 54 44.47 7.94 2.53
CA ARG A 54 44.39 8.56 3.86
C ARG A 54 43.75 9.95 3.87
N LEU A 55 43.66 10.61 2.71
CA LEU A 55 43.03 11.91 2.56
C LEU A 55 41.50 11.82 2.41
N VAL A 56 40.95 10.62 2.29
CA VAL A 56 39.51 10.38 2.23
C VAL A 56 39.08 9.67 3.50
N LYS A 57 38.01 10.15 4.14
CA LYS A 57 37.31 9.44 5.20
C LYS A 57 35.83 9.38 4.85
N ALA A 58 35.22 8.21 5.01
CA ALA A 58 33.81 8.00 4.74
C ALA A 58 33.18 7.15 5.84
N ASN A 59 32.03 7.57 6.36
CA ASN A 59 31.28 6.84 7.39
C ASN A 59 29.78 7.09 7.25
N PHE A 60 28.98 6.09 7.63
CA PHE A 60 27.55 6.26 7.75
C PHE A 60 27.19 7.22 8.89
N ILE A 61 26.22 8.08 8.63
CA ILE A 61 25.64 8.96 9.66
C ILE A 61 24.63 8.15 10.45
N GLN A 62 24.79 8.11 11.76
CA GLN A 62 23.89 7.40 12.66
C GLN A 62 22.45 7.91 12.55
N ASN A 63 21.48 7.02 12.74
CA ASN A 63 20.04 7.32 12.66
C ASN A 63 19.59 7.95 11.31
N SER A 64 20.30 7.68 10.22
CA SER A 64 19.98 8.23 8.89
C SER A 64 19.28 7.25 7.94
N ILE A 65 18.93 6.05 8.40
CA ILE A 65 18.23 5.06 7.58
C ILE A 65 16.85 5.58 7.21
N GLN A 66 16.54 5.55 5.92
CA GLN A 66 15.20 5.77 5.36
C GLN A 66 14.86 4.61 4.44
N TRP A 67 13.65 4.07 4.56
CA TRP A 67 13.14 3.10 3.60
C TRP A 67 12.42 3.84 2.49
N VAL A 68 12.85 3.63 1.24
CA VAL A 68 12.30 4.29 0.07
C VAL A 68 11.77 3.29 -0.93
N ARG A 69 10.59 3.57 -1.48
CA ARG A 69 9.95 2.76 -2.51
C ARG A 69 10.30 3.30 -3.90
N ASP A 70 10.75 2.40 -4.77
CA ASP A 70 11.00 2.71 -6.17
C ASP A 70 9.75 2.51 -7.05
N ASN A 71 9.87 2.82 -8.34
CA ASN A 71 8.78 2.65 -9.31
C ASN A 71 8.43 1.18 -9.60
N ASN A 72 9.30 0.24 -9.23
CA ASN A 72 9.09 -1.20 -9.37
C ASN A 72 8.44 -1.81 -8.12
N ASN A 73 7.98 -0.97 -7.19
CA ASN A 73 7.35 -1.38 -5.94
C ASN A 73 8.31 -2.12 -4.99
N LEU A 74 9.62 -1.88 -5.11
CA LEU A 74 10.65 -2.38 -4.22
C LEU A 74 10.95 -1.33 -3.14
N LEU A 75 10.86 -1.72 -1.88
CA LEU A 75 11.14 -0.87 -0.73
C LEU A 75 12.54 -1.18 -0.18
N THR A 76 13.52 -0.31 -0.39
CA THR A 76 14.93 -0.52 0.00
C THR A 76 15.38 0.51 1.03
N PRO A 77 16.29 0.14 1.95
CA PRO A 77 16.85 1.09 2.88
C PRO A 77 17.98 1.88 2.21
N ARG A 78 18.00 3.19 2.45
CA ARG A 78 19.11 4.07 2.13
C ARG A 78 19.59 4.76 3.40
N ALA A 79 20.86 5.14 3.45
CA ALA A 79 21.43 5.88 4.57
C ALA A 79 22.33 7.00 4.08
N ARG A 80 22.53 8.02 4.93
CA ARG A 80 23.46 9.10 4.63
C ARG A 80 24.90 8.60 4.83
N LEU A 81 25.71 8.73 3.79
CA LEU A 81 27.15 8.56 3.82
C LEU A 81 27.81 9.94 3.87
N GLY A 82 28.52 10.21 4.96
CA GLY A 82 29.32 11.43 5.11
C GLY A 82 30.73 11.18 4.57
N ILE A 83 31.17 12.01 3.62
CA ILE A 83 32.46 11.88 2.95
C ILE A 83 33.27 13.15 3.17
N LEU A 84 34.47 12.98 3.72
CA LEU A 84 35.40 14.05 4.04
C LEU A 84 36.70 13.86 3.26
N ILE A 85 37.11 14.89 2.52
CA ILE A 85 38.29 14.86 1.65
C ILE A 85 39.25 15.97 2.09
N TYR A 86 40.39 15.61 2.67
CA TYR A 86 41.43 16.52 3.18
C TYR A 86 42.30 17.10 2.06
N LYS A 87 41.66 17.81 1.13
CA LYS A 87 42.32 18.53 0.03
C LYS A 87 41.72 19.93 -0.12
N THR A 88 42.51 20.82 -0.72
CA THR A 88 42.10 22.20 -1.02
C THR A 88 41.78 22.43 -2.50
N ASN A 89 42.11 21.45 -3.35
CA ASN A 89 41.93 21.51 -4.81
C ASN A 89 40.44 21.68 -5.14
N PRO A 90 40.04 22.75 -5.85
CA PRO A 90 38.64 22.97 -6.22
C PRO A 90 38.10 21.92 -7.21
N ASN A 91 38.96 21.22 -7.95
CA ASN A 91 38.55 20.30 -9.03
C ASN A 91 38.24 18.88 -8.52
N ILE A 92 37.55 18.79 -7.39
CA ILE A 92 37.13 17.52 -6.78
C ILE A 92 35.63 17.34 -6.97
N HIS A 93 35.24 16.18 -7.50
CA HIS A 93 33.84 15.76 -7.58
C HIS A 93 33.69 14.27 -7.30
N LEU A 94 32.47 13.86 -7.00
CA LEU A 94 32.11 12.46 -6.82
C LEU A 94 31.28 12.00 -8.01
N GLU A 95 31.48 10.78 -8.47
CA GLU A 95 30.64 10.13 -9.47
C GLU A 95 29.83 9.01 -8.81
N TYR A 96 28.50 9.09 -8.89
CA TYR A 96 27.60 8.10 -8.33
C TYR A 96 26.36 7.91 -9.23
N HIS A 97 26.09 6.67 -9.65
CA HIS A 97 25.05 6.32 -10.64
C HIS A 97 25.03 7.25 -11.87
N GLY A 98 26.22 7.52 -12.44
CA GLY A 98 26.38 8.36 -13.63
C GLY A 98 26.13 9.86 -13.40
N ARG A 99 26.03 10.30 -12.14
CA ARG A 99 25.90 11.72 -11.78
C ARG A 99 27.18 12.24 -11.17
N ALA A 100 27.63 13.41 -11.61
CA ALA A 100 28.66 14.18 -10.95
C ALA A 100 28.05 14.97 -9.78
N ILE A 101 28.69 14.90 -8.62
CA ILE A 101 28.24 15.54 -7.38
C ILE A 101 29.39 16.39 -6.85
N LEU A 102 29.12 17.66 -6.62
CA LEU A 102 30.13 18.63 -6.17
C LEU A 102 30.08 18.72 -4.64
N PRO A 103 31.16 18.37 -3.92
CA PRO A 103 31.19 18.50 -2.47
C PRO A 103 31.37 19.95 -2.05
N GLN A 104 30.84 20.31 -0.88
CA GLN A 104 30.99 21.67 -0.36
C GLN A 104 32.38 21.85 0.25
N LYS A 105 33.05 22.95 -0.12
CA LYS A 105 34.33 23.32 0.51
C LYS A 105 34.09 23.87 1.92
N GLN A 106 34.77 23.31 2.90
CA GLN A 106 34.75 23.74 4.30
C GLN A 106 36.20 23.97 4.75
N GLY A 107 36.68 25.21 4.61
CA GLY A 107 38.07 25.55 4.93
C GLY A 107 39.09 24.77 4.07
N LYS A 108 39.83 23.84 4.70
CA LYS A 108 40.89 23.03 4.07
C LYS A 108 40.45 21.65 3.60
N HIS A 109 39.15 21.37 3.61
CA HIS A 109 38.60 20.08 3.20
C HIS A 109 37.33 20.26 2.38
N HIS A 110 36.95 19.21 1.66
CA HIS A 110 35.65 19.08 1.03
C HIS A 110 34.80 18.10 1.84
N TYR A 111 33.54 18.43 2.03
CA TYR A 111 32.57 17.60 2.76
C TYR A 111 31.27 17.47 1.97
N ILE A 112 30.68 16.28 2.03
CA ILE A 112 29.34 16.04 1.49
C ILE A 112 28.64 14.91 2.25
N GLU A 113 27.32 15.05 2.39
CA GLU A 113 26.41 13.98 2.79
C GLU A 113 25.54 13.58 1.61
N ILE A 114 25.57 12.30 1.24
CA ILE A 114 24.71 11.75 0.19
C ILE A 114 23.95 10.53 0.69
N TYR A 115 22.74 10.32 0.19
CA TYR A 115 22.06 9.05 0.43
C TYR A 115 22.59 7.96 -0.52
N ILE A 116 22.99 6.83 0.06
CA ILE A 116 23.33 5.60 -0.68
C ILE A 116 22.33 4.50 -0.35
N ASN A 117 21.92 3.72 -1.37
CA ASN A 117 21.08 2.55 -1.16
C ASN A 117 21.91 1.44 -0.53
N LEU A 118 21.48 0.89 0.59
CA LEU A 118 22.27 -0.11 1.31
C LEU A 118 22.23 -1.50 0.64
N PHE A 119 21.22 -1.78 -0.20
CA PHE A 119 21.05 -3.09 -0.86
C PHE A 119 21.48 -3.09 -2.33
N ASP A 120 21.67 -1.90 -2.91
CA ASP A 120 22.32 -1.69 -4.21
C ASP A 120 23.18 -0.43 -4.09
N PRO A 121 24.31 -0.51 -3.38
CA PRO A 121 25.09 0.68 -3.07
C PRO A 121 25.84 1.25 -4.25
N GLY A 122 26.03 0.49 -5.33
CA GLY A 122 26.91 0.88 -6.43
C GLY A 122 28.35 1.16 -5.98
N VAL A 123 29.16 1.68 -6.89
CA VAL A 123 30.52 2.17 -6.59
C VAL A 123 30.50 3.69 -6.64
N LEU A 124 30.94 4.33 -5.57
CA LEU A 124 31.15 5.77 -5.54
C LEU A 124 32.61 6.08 -5.87
N LYS A 125 32.85 6.90 -6.89
CA LYS A 125 34.20 7.32 -7.27
C LYS A 125 34.45 8.74 -6.80
N ILE A 126 35.64 9.00 -6.28
CA ILE A 126 36.11 10.35 -5.97
C ILE A 126 37.15 10.70 -7.03
N ILE A 127 36.92 11.81 -7.73
CA ILE A 127 37.69 12.21 -8.91
C ILE A 127 38.31 13.58 -8.64
N GLU A 128 39.60 13.70 -8.93
CA GLU A 128 40.36 14.95 -8.91
C GLU A 128 41.07 15.11 -10.25
N ASP A 129 40.86 16.24 -10.93
CA ASP A 129 41.49 16.55 -12.22
C ASP A 129 41.38 15.38 -13.24
N ASN A 130 40.19 14.77 -13.31
CA ASN A 130 39.84 13.59 -14.13
C ASN A 130 40.52 12.27 -13.74
N THR A 131 41.23 12.22 -12.62
CA THR A 131 41.83 11.00 -12.08
C THR A 131 41.00 10.48 -10.91
N VAL A 132 40.66 9.19 -10.90
CA VAL A 132 39.99 8.57 -9.76
C VAL A 132 41.01 8.43 -8.61
N ILE A 133 40.81 9.17 -7.53
CA ILE A 133 41.71 9.17 -6.36
C ILE A 133 41.26 8.21 -5.26
N GLU A 134 40.00 7.77 -5.29
CA GLU A 134 39.45 6.76 -4.39
C GLU A 134 38.16 6.17 -4.97
N LYS A 135 37.86 4.92 -4.60
CA LYS A 135 36.55 4.31 -4.78
C LYS A 135 36.03 3.77 -3.46
N LEU A 136 34.78 4.06 -3.17
CA LEU A 136 34.09 3.59 -1.97
C LEU A 136 33.13 2.47 -2.33
N HIS A 137 33.30 1.34 -1.68
CA HIS A 137 32.41 0.18 -1.75
C HIS A 137 31.64 0.08 -0.44
N THR A 138 30.38 -0.34 -0.51
CA THR A 138 29.59 -0.64 0.68
C THR A 138 29.24 -2.12 0.68
N TYR A 139 29.46 -2.77 1.81
CA TYR A 139 29.06 -4.16 2.02
C TYR A 139 28.40 -4.33 3.39
N THR A 140 27.83 -5.51 3.60
CA THR A 140 27.17 -5.85 4.85
C THR A 140 27.88 -7.03 5.51
N ASP A 141 28.09 -6.94 6.82
CA ASP A 141 28.62 -8.00 7.67
C ASP A 141 27.61 -8.26 8.79
N ILE A 142 26.81 -9.31 8.61
CA ILE A 142 25.73 -9.66 9.54
C ILE A 142 26.29 -10.56 10.64
N SER A 143 26.60 -9.98 11.80
CA SER A 143 27.15 -10.73 12.94
C SER A 143 26.12 -11.69 13.57
N ASP A 144 24.84 -11.33 13.57
CA ASP A 144 23.75 -12.13 14.14
C ASP A 144 22.90 -12.77 13.04
N LYS A 145 23.15 -14.06 12.78
CA LYS A 145 22.41 -14.86 11.78
C LYS A 145 20.96 -15.17 12.19
N THR A 146 20.55 -14.89 13.43
CA THR A 146 19.16 -15.07 13.89
C THR A 146 18.28 -13.87 13.60
N LYS A 147 18.89 -12.73 13.25
CA LYS A 147 18.18 -11.49 12.92
C LYS A 147 17.25 -11.70 11.72
N ASN A 148 16.05 -11.14 11.78
CA ASN A 148 15.15 -11.13 10.63
C ASN A 148 15.63 -10.10 9.61
N THR A 149 16.34 -10.54 8.58
CA THR A 149 16.93 -9.70 7.54
C THR A 149 16.08 -9.65 6.26
N LYS A 150 14.95 -10.37 6.22
CA LYS A 150 14.11 -10.53 5.02
C LYS A 150 12.87 -9.65 5.11
N MET A 151 12.83 -8.64 4.25
CA MET A 151 11.67 -7.78 4.05
C MET A 151 10.90 -8.26 2.82
N ILE A 152 9.80 -9.00 3.05
CA ILE A 152 8.82 -9.28 1.99
C ILE A 152 7.70 -8.26 2.11
N ASP A 153 7.56 -7.45 1.08
CA ASP A 153 6.58 -6.37 1.03
C ASP A 153 5.14 -6.89 1.03
N PHE A 154 4.20 -6.09 1.54
CA PHE A 154 2.78 -6.42 1.57
C PHE A 154 2.18 -6.65 0.17
N SER A 155 2.81 -6.13 -0.88
CA SER A 155 2.39 -6.42 -2.26
C SER A 155 2.56 -7.89 -2.68
N CYS A 156 3.50 -8.61 -2.06
CA CYS A 156 3.82 -10.01 -2.34
C CYS A 156 3.00 -11.01 -1.52
N VAL A 157 2.55 -10.55 -0.36
CA VAL A 157 1.86 -11.29 0.69
C VAL A 157 0.66 -12.10 0.17
N ARG A 158 -0.20 -11.49 -0.67
CA ARG A 158 -1.37 -12.15 -1.29
C ARG A 158 -1.03 -13.35 -2.18
N TYR A 159 0.21 -13.46 -2.63
CA TYR A 159 0.71 -14.55 -3.45
C TYR A 159 1.52 -15.57 -2.65
N GLY A 160 1.64 -15.39 -1.33
CA GLY A 160 2.43 -16.27 -0.48
C GLY A 160 3.87 -16.44 -0.99
N LEU A 161 4.47 -15.35 -1.50
CA LEU A 161 5.81 -15.38 -2.08
C LEU A 161 6.82 -15.89 -1.05
N LYS A 162 7.71 -16.78 -1.48
CA LYS A 162 8.85 -17.25 -0.69
C LYS A 162 10.14 -17.08 -1.48
N ILE A 163 11.18 -16.58 -0.79
CA ILE A 163 12.55 -16.50 -1.29
C ILE A 163 13.49 -17.30 -0.37
N THR A 164 14.25 -18.23 -0.96
CA THR A 164 15.21 -19.08 -0.24
C THR A 164 16.59 -19.01 -0.90
N GLY A 165 17.65 -19.28 -0.15
CA GLY A 165 19.04 -19.23 -0.64
C GLY A 165 19.81 -17.95 -0.31
N LEU A 166 19.19 -17.04 0.44
CA LEU A 166 19.74 -15.75 0.91
C LEU A 166 19.41 -15.56 2.39
N ASN A 167 19.81 -16.52 3.23
CA ASN A 167 19.47 -16.49 4.66
C ASN A 167 20.45 -15.64 5.46
N ASP A 168 21.64 -15.41 4.91
CA ASP A 168 22.76 -14.68 5.49
C ASP A 168 22.91 -13.27 4.89
N GLU A 169 21.92 -12.81 4.13
CA GLU A 169 21.89 -11.49 3.51
C GLU A 169 20.68 -10.70 3.99
N TYR A 170 20.77 -9.37 3.92
CA TYR A 170 19.57 -8.56 3.90
C TYR A 170 18.89 -8.66 2.55
N VAL A 171 17.57 -8.82 2.57
CA VAL A 171 16.77 -9.00 1.36
C VAL A 171 15.55 -8.11 1.44
N SER A 172 15.25 -7.39 0.37
CA SER A 172 13.96 -6.76 0.14
C SER A 172 13.31 -7.32 -1.10
N VAL A 173 12.00 -7.57 -1.04
CA VAL A 173 11.21 -8.09 -2.15
C VAL A 173 9.91 -7.34 -2.29
N GLY A 174 9.66 -6.81 -3.49
CA GLY A 174 8.43 -6.16 -3.93
C GLY A 174 7.75 -6.93 -5.07
N CYS A 175 6.42 -6.86 -5.13
CA CYS A 175 5.66 -7.56 -6.16
C CYS A 175 4.70 -6.63 -6.88
N ARG A 176 4.52 -6.87 -8.17
CA ARG A 176 3.51 -6.22 -9.00
C ARG A 176 2.84 -7.26 -9.88
N ILE A 177 1.51 -7.31 -9.81
CA ILE A 177 0.74 -8.18 -10.70
C ILE A 177 0.35 -7.40 -11.94
N GLU A 178 0.57 -8.02 -13.08
CA GLU A 178 0.11 -7.55 -14.36
C GLU A 178 -0.93 -8.52 -14.93
N ARG A 179 -1.88 -7.95 -15.67
CA ARG A 179 -2.86 -8.72 -16.42
C ARG A 179 -2.37 -8.83 -17.84
N THR A 180 -2.27 -10.05 -18.35
CA THR A 180 -1.85 -10.31 -19.73
C THR A 180 -2.93 -11.11 -20.45
N GLY A 181 -3.05 -10.95 -21.77
CA GLY A 181 -4.06 -11.61 -22.59
C GLY A 181 -5.22 -10.69 -22.96
N ILE A 182 -6.32 -11.29 -23.41
CA ILE A 182 -7.53 -10.59 -23.84
C ILE A 182 -8.49 -10.34 -22.67
N TRP A 183 -9.37 -9.35 -22.85
CA TRP A 183 -10.38 -9.01 -21.86
C TRP A 183 -11.25 -10.21 -21.45
N GLY A 184 -11.31 -10.51 -20.16
CA GLY A 184 -12.09 -11.62 -19.58
C GLY A 184 -11.46 -13.00 -19.73
N GLN A 185 -10.21 -13.09 -20.19
CA GLN A 185 -9.40 -14.31 -20.16
C GLN A 185 -7.98 -14.01 -19.65
N GLU A 186 -7.83 -12.97 -18.84
CA GLU A 186 -6.52 -12.51 -18.43
C GLU A 186 -5.84 -13.52 -17.52
N LYS A 187 -4.54 -13.70 -17.76
CA LYS A 187 -3.66 -14.48 -16.91
C LYS A 187 -2.82 -13.56 -16.03
N PRO A 188 -2.57 -13.94 -14.78
CA PRO A 188 -1.66 -13.19 -13.93
C PRO A 188 -0.24 -13.33 -14.44
N TYR A 189 0.49 -12.22 -14.38
CA TYR A 189 1.92 -12.17 -14.57
C TYR A 189 2.52 -11.43 -13.38
N LEU A 190 3.19 -12.15 -12.49
CA LEU A 190 3.75 -11.57 -11.27
C LEU A 190 5.18 -11.14 -11.52
N ALA A 191 5.41 -9.83 -11.62
CA ALA A 191 6.74 -9.25 -11.54
C ALA A 191 7.17 -9.23 -10.07
N VAL A 192 8.30 -9.86 -9.77
CA VAL A 192 8.94 -9.88 -8.46
C VAL A 192 10.27 -9.16 -8.59
N THR A 193 10.34 -7.98 -8.01
CA THR A 193 11.57 -7.19 -7.95
C THR A 193 12.17 -7.37 -6.57
N TRP A 194 13.47 -7.65 -6.49
CA TRP A 194 14.14 -7.93 -5.24
C TRP A 194 15.57 -7.42 -5.25
N SER A 195 16.07 -7.08 -4.08
CA SER A 195 17.44 -6.61 -3.86
C SER A 195 17.98 -7.28 -2.62
N ALA A 196 19.25 -7.64 -2.65
CA ALA A 196 19.90 -8.17 -1.47
C ALA A 196 21.35 -7.70 -1.37
N THR A 197 21.87 -7.68 -0.15
CA THR A 197 23.26 -7.30 0.10
C THR A 197 24.22 -8.34 -0.46
N ASN A 198 25.43 -7.90 -0.81
CA ASN A 198 26.59 -8.76 -1.07
C ASN A 198 26.41 -9.80 -2.19
N ILE A 199 25.51 -9.57 -3.15
CA ILE A 199 25.28 -10.51 -4.25
C ILE A 199 25.31 -9.84 -5.62
N GLU A 200 25.72 -10.61 -6.61
CA GLU A 200 25.66 -10.26 -8.03
C GLU A 200 25.18 -11.45 -8.87
N LEU A 201 24.67 -11.18 -10.07
CA LEU A 201 24.49 -12.21 -11.08
C LEU A 201 25.85 -12.71 -11.57
N ILE A 202 25.88 -13.91 -12.16
CA ILE A 202 27.12 -14.52 -12.71
C ILE A 202 27.84 -13.59 -13.72
N ASN A 203 27.10 -12.71 -14.40
CA ASN A 203 27.61 -11.72 -15.34
C ASN A 203 28.07 -10.39 -14.69
N GLY A 204 28.17 -10.33 -13.35
CA GLY A 204 28.61 -9.15 -12.60
C GLY A 204 27.55 -8.05 -12.43
N LYS A 205 26.29 -8.30 -12.83
CA LYS A 205 25.21 -7.33 -12.60
C LYS A 205 24.76 -7.35 -11.15
N THR A 206 24.70 -6.19 -10.52
CA THR A 206 24.20 -5.98 -9.16
C THR A 206 22.66 -5.86 -9.15
N PRO A 207 22.02 -6.09 -7.98
CA PRO A 207 20.60 -5.82 -7.79
C PRO A 207 20.25 -4.34 -8.05
N PRO A 208 18.95 -3.97 -8.13
CA PRO A 208 17.77 -4.81 -8.00
C PRO A 208 17.57 -5.75 -9.20
N PHE A 209 17.11 -6.97 -8.92
CA PHE A 209 16.77 -7.97 -9.93
C PHE A 209 15.26 -8.07 -10.08
N THR A 210 14.79 -8.32 -11.30
CA THR A 210 13.37 -8.59 -11.56
C THR A 210 13.22 -9.96 -12.20
N THR A 211 12.33 -10.77 -11.64
CA THR A 211 11.88 -12.03 -12.23
C THR A 211 10.38 -12.00 -12.45
N PHE A 212 9.90 -12.85 -13.35
CA PHE A 212 8.48 -12.91 -13.68
C PHE A 212 7.96 -14.33 -13.52
N LEU A 213 6.90 -14.49 -12.72
CA LEU A 213 6.20 -15.75 -12.54
C LEU A 213 4.88 -15.73 -13.32
N LYS A 214 4.71 -16.73 -14.20
CA LYS A 214 3.47 -16.96 -14.98
C LYS A 214 2.52 -17.94 -14.29
N ASN A 215 3.06 -18.77 -13.40
CA ASN A 215 2.39 -19.88 -12.74
C ASN A 215 3.03 -20.10 -11.35
N ASN A 216 2.73 -21.24 -10.73
CA ASN A 216 3.25 -21.59 -9.41
C ASN A 216 4.64 -22.28 -9.46
N GLU A 217 5.25 -22.38 -10.64
CA GLU A 217 6.56 -23.00 -10.76
C GLU A 217 7.63 -22.07 -10.17
N PRO A 218 8.56 -22.60 -9.36
CA PRO A 218 9.60 -21.79 -8.78
C PRO A 218 10.59 -21.34 -9.85
N VAL A 219 10.97 -20.06 -9.81
CA VAL A 219 12.13 -19.58 -10.55
C VAL A 219 13.38 -19.87 -9.72
N ILE A 220 14.38 -20.45 -10.37
CA ILE A 220 15.65 -20.80 -9.75
C ILE A 220 16.75 -20.08 -10.52
N LEU A 221 17.58 -19.34 -9.80
CA LEU A 221 18.71 -18.63 -10.36
C LEU A 221 19.95 -18.80 -9.48
N THR A 222 21.12 -18.66 -10.10
CA THR A 222 22.39 -18.70 -9.39
C THR A 222 22.95 -17.29 -9.31
N VAL A 223 23.29 -16.87 -8.09
CA VAL A 223 23.99 -15.61 -7.81
C VAL A 223 25.38 -15.93 -7.27
N ARG A 224 26.27 -14.94 -7.29
CA ARG A 224 27.58 -15.01 -6.66
C ARG A 224 27.59 -14.09 -5.46
N ASP A 225 28.16 -14.54 -4.35
CA ASP A 225 28.39 -13.70 -3.18
C ASP A 225 29.71 -12.90 -3.30
N GLN A 226 30.01 -12.06 -2.32
CA GLN A 226 31.25 -11.26 -2.29
C GLN A 226 32.54 -12.09 -2.26
N ASP A 227 32.48 -13.31 -1.72
CA ASP A 227 33.62 -14.24 -1.69
C ASP A 227 33.79 -15.00 -3.01
N GLY A 228 32.93 -14.74 -4.00
CA GLY A 228 32.94 -15.41 -5.28
C GLY A 228 32.23 -16.77 -5.31
N ARG A 229 31.56 -17.16 -4.23
CA ARG A 229 30.84 -18.44 -4.12
C ARG A 229 29.46 -18.36 -4.75
N ASN A 230 29.08 -19.42 -5.44
CA ASN A 230 27.77 -19.51 -6.06
C ASN A 230 26.69 -19.90 -5.04
N LYS A 231 25.63 -19.09 -4.93
CA LYS A 231 24.42 -19.37 -4.15
C LYS A 231 23.23 -19.63 -5.09
N ARG A 232 22.42 -20.65 -4.78
CA ARG A 232 21.21 -20.96 -5.54
C ARG A 232 20.00 -20.32 -4.86
N VAL A 233 19.39 -19.35 -5.53
CA VAL A 233 18.21 -18.63 -5.06
C VAL A 233 16.97 -19.22 -5.70
N SER A 234 15.93 -19.47 -4.90
CA SER A 234 14.62 -19.93 -5.39
C SER A 234 13.52 -18.97 -4.97
N LEU A 235 12.70 -18.59 -5.94
CA LEU A 235 11.53 -17.72 -5.79
C LEU A 235 10.30 -18.52 -6.16
N SER A 236 9.34 -18.63 -5.25
CA SER A 236 8.07 -19.33 -5.49
C SER A 236 6.88 -18.50 -5.04
N ALA A 237 5.77 -18.58 -5.78
CA ALA A 237 4.53 -17.87 -5.46
C ALA A 237 3.31 -18.74 -5.78
N ARG A 238 2.15 -18.33 -5.26
CA ARG A 238 0.84 -18.92 -5.54
C ARG A 238 0.03 -17.93 -6.35
N LEU A 239 -0.03 -18.15 -7.65
CA LEU A 239 -0.80 -17.36 -8.60
C LEU A 239 -2.14 -18.03 -8.91
N PRO A 240 -3.21 -17.25 -9.07
CA PRO A 240 -4.47 -17.80 -9.56
C PRO A 240 -4.31 -18.26 -11.02
N LYS A 241 -5.16 -19.17 -11.49
CA LYS A 241 -5.14 -19.59 -12.90
C LYS A 241 -5.60 -18.48 -13.86
N ARG A 242 -6.46 -17.58 -13.38
CA ARG A 242 -7.06 -16.45 -14.13
C ARG A 242 -7.25 -15.23 -13.23
N MET A 243 -7.27 -14.06 -13.84
CA MET A 243 -7.49 -12.77 -13.17
C MET A 243 -8.95 -12.33 -13.32
N ASN A 244 -9.83 -12.98 -12.57
CA ASN A 244 -11.27 -12.75 -12.64
C ASN A 244 -11.64 -11.26 -12.51
N ARG A 245 -12.43 -10.73 -13.45
CA ARG A 245 -12.90 -9.33 -13.43
C ARG A 245 -14.16 -9.13 -12.61
N VAL A 246 -15.05 -10.11 -12.64
CA VAL A 246 -16.30 -10.05 -11.87
C VAL A 246 -16.10 -10.82 -10.57
N LYS A 247 -16.30 -10.13 -9.46
CA LYS A 247 -16.24 -10.70 -8.12
C LYS A 247 -17.58 -10.49 -7.46
N THR A 248 -18.13 -11.56 -6.89
CA THR A 248 -19.41 -11.51 -6.19
C THR A 248 -19.26 -11.99 -4.77
N ALA A 249 -20.06 -11.43 -3.87
CA ALA A 249 -20.17 -11.86 -2.50
C ALA A 249 -21.63 -11.74 -2.06
N TYR A 250 -22.01 -12.51 -1.05
CA TYR A 250 -23.27 -12.33 -0.37
C TYR A 250 -23.00 -12.09 1.11
N GLY A 251 -23.86 -11.35 1.77
CA GLY A 251 -23.85 -11.16 3.22
C GLY A 251 -25.17 -11.54 3.81
N PHE A 252 -25.16 -12.08 5.03
CA PHE A 252 -26.39 -12.35 5.76
C PHE A 252 -26.19 -12.06 7.25
N GLY A 253 -27.26 -11.63 7.91
CA GLY A 253 -27.22 -11.38 9.34
C GLY A 253 -28.49 -10.71 9.86
N PRO A 254 -28.61 -10.58 11.18
CA PRO A 254 -29.69 -9.81 11.78
C PRO A 254 -29.44 -8.30 11.61
N ALA A 255 -30.50 -7.57 11.31
CA ALA A 255 -30.54 -6.12 11.49
C ALA A 255 -31.79 -5.72 12.26
N GLY A 256 -31.71 -4.67 13.05
CA GLY A 256 -32.90 -3.92 13.39
C GLY A 256 -33.49 -3.31 12.12
N LEU A 257 -34.80 -3.42 11.95
CA LEU A 257 -35.58 -2.74 10.92
C LEU A 257 -36.69 -1.96 11.60
N LEU A 258 -36.81 -0.69 11.21
CA LEU A 258 -37.87 0.21 11.62
C LEU A 258 -38.49 0.81 10.36
N GLY A 259 -39.82 0.78 10.28
CA GLY A 259 -40.61 1.45 9.26
C GLY A 259 -41.48 2.52 9.89
N GLU A 260 -41.66 3.63 9.18
CA GLU A 260 -42.65 4.66 9.51
C GLU A 260 -43.39 5.06 8.23
N THR A 261 -44.66 5.39 8.40
CA THR A 261 -45.54 5.98 7.40
C THR A 261 -46.14 7.27 8.00
N PRO A 262 -46.85 8.10 7.22
CA PRO A 262 -47.48 9.30 7.76
C PRO A 262 -48.46 9.05 8.94
N THR A 263 -49.00 7.84 9.08
CA THR A 263 -50.01 7.50 10.08
C THR A 263 -49.57 6.45 11.10
N GLU A 264 -48.53 5.68 10.80
CA GLU A 264 -48.11 4.54 11.61
C GLU A 264 -46.60 4.47 11.74
N LYS A 265 -46.14 4.05 12.92
CA LYS A 265 -44.73 3.88 13.24
C LYS A 265 -44.52 2.51 13.88
N SER A 266 -43.51 1.78 13.42
CA SER A 266 -43.08 0.55 14.04
C SER A 266 -41.94 0.80 15.02
N ASP A 267 -41.85 -0.03 16.06
CA ASP A 267 -40.61 -0.16 16.82
C ASP A 267 -39.53 -0.87 15.99
N TRP A 268 -38.28 -0.76 16.44
CA TRP A 268 -37.18 -1.56 15.90
C TRP A 268 -37.44 -3.04 16.14
N LYS A 269 -37.52 -3.81 15.05
CA LYS A 269 -37.65 -5.27 15.12
C LYS A 269 -36.47 -5.92 14.43
N ILE A 270 -35.97 -7.01 15.01
CA ILE A 270 -34.93 -7.80 14.36
C ILE A 270 -35.52 -8.43 13.10
N ALA A 271 -34.84 -8.23 11.96
CA ALA A 271 -35.17 -8.77 10.66
C ALA A 271 -33.96 -9.51 10.10
N PRO A 272 -34.14 -10.65 9.40
CA PRO A 272 -33.10 -11.18 8.54
C PRO A 272 -32.81 -10.18 7.42
N VAL A 273 -31.53 -9.96 7.16
CA VAL A 273 -31.06 -9.16 6.04
C VAL A 273 -30.16 -10.00 5.15
N LEU A 274 -30.40 -9.91 3.86
CA LEU A 274 -29.55 -10.45 2.81
C LEU A 274 -28.90 -9.29 2.07
N TYR A 275 -27.60 -9.41 1.84
CA TYR A 275 -26.83 -8.51 1.00
C TYR A 275 -26.27 -9.27 -0.19
N LEU A 276 -26.30 -8.66 -1.38
CA LEU A 276 -25.57 -9.13 -2.54
C LEU A 276 -24.60 -8.03 -2.98
N TYR A 277 -23.38 -8.43 -3.32
CA TYR A 277 -22.33 -7.53 -3.78
C TYR A 277 -21.77 -8.04 -5.09
N GLY A 278 -21.52 -7.12 -6.01
CA GLY A 278 -20.80 -7.38 -7.25
C GLY A 278 -19.79 -6.30 -7.53
N LYS A 279 -18.66 -6.69 -8.10
CA LYS A 279 -17.61 -5.78 -8.55
C LYS A 279 -17.11 -6.24 -9.91
N LEU A 280 -17.27 -5.41 -10.92
CA LEU A 280 -16.64 -5.54 -12.23
C LEU A 280 -15.40 -4.64 -12.27
N GLU A 281 -14.22 -5.24 -12.29
CA GLU A 281 -12.96 -4.52 -12.45
C GLU A 281 -12.76 -4.12 -13.91
N LEU A 282 -12.72 -2.80 -14.17
CA LEU A 282 -12.50 -2.26 -15.51
C LEU A 282 -11.00 -2.06 -15.77
N SER A 283 -10.30 -1.48 -14.81
CA SER A 283 -8.85 -1.30 -14.81
C SER A 283 -8.28 -1.58 -13.41
N PRO A 284 -6.95 -1.46 -13.19
CA PRO A 284 -6.38 -1.52 -11.85
C PRO A 284 -6.91 -0.44 -10.88
N TYR A 285 -7.46 0.66 -11.42
CA TYR A 285 -7.88 1.83 -10.66
C TYR A 285 -9.38 2.14 -10.75
N THR A 286 -10.11 1.46 -11.61
CA THR A 286 -11.53 1.71 -11.86
C THR A 286 -12.34 0.43 -11.83
N SER A 287 -13.55 0.51 -11.28
CA SER A 287 -14.48 -0.59 -11.21
C SER A 287 -15.91 -0.11 -11.23
N VAL A 288 -16.79 -0.96 -11.71
CA VAL A 288 -18.23 -0.85 -11.49
C VAL A 288 -18.59 -1.74 -10.31
N ARG A 289 -19.39 -1.23 -9.39
CA ARG A 289 -19.83 -1.94 -8.19
C ARG A 289 -21.33 -1.98 -8.15
N VAL A 290 -21.88 -3.11 -7.75
CA VAL A 290 -23.31 -3.28 -7.49
C VAL A 290 -23.50 -3.77 -6.07
N PHE A 291 -24.59 -3.35 -5.45
CA PHE A 291 -25.03 -3.90 -4.18
C PHE A 291 -26.55 -4.05 -4.19
N ASP A 292 -27.03 -4.97 -3.36
CA ASP A 292 -28.44 -5.12 -3.03
C ASP A 292 -28.53 -5.44 -1.54
N ALA A 293 -29.42 -4.78 -0.82
CA ALA A 293 -29.70 -5.01 0.59
C ALA A 293 -31.20 -5.24 0.74
N LEU A 294 -31.59 -6.44 1.20
CA LEU A 294 -32.98 -6.84 1.39
C LEU A 294 -33.21 -7.20 2.86
N ALA A 295 -34.10 -6.47 3.53
CA ALA A 295 -34.55 -6.74 4.88
C ALA A 295 -36.05 -7.09 4.86
N VAL A 296 -36.41 -8.21 5.48
CA VAL A 296 -37.81 -8.71 5.47
C VAL A 296 -38.26 -9.06 6.88
N ASN A 297 -39.29 -8.37 7.37
CA ASN A 297 -40.04 -8.75 8.57
C ASN A 297 -41.53 -8.43 8.34
N LYS A 298 -42.17 -7.62 9.21
CA LYS A 298 -43.48 -7.02 8.93
C LYS A 298 -43.37 -6.03 7.78
N SER A 299 -42.29 -5.26 7.75
CA SER A 299 -41.94 -4.40 6.61
C SER A 299 -40.96 -5.10 5.67
N ILE A 300 -41.02 -4.76 4.39
CA ILE A 300 -40.02 -5.11 3.39
C ILE A 300 -39.28 -3.83 3.02
N PHE A 301 -37.96 -3.87 3.11
CA PHE A 301 -37.09 -2.81 2.61
C PHE A 301 -36.04 -3.43 1.70
N ASN A 302 -35.95 -2.93 0.47
CA ASN A 302 -34.93 -3.31 -0.47
C ASN A 302 -34.24 -2.07 -1.05
N ASN A 303 -32.93 -2.13 -1.09
CA ASN A 303 -32.07 -1.08 -1.61
C ASN A 303 -31.01 -1.68 -2.51
N SER A 304 -31.15 -1.45 -3.81
CA SER A 304 -30.19 -1.90 -4.82
C SER A 304 -29.47 -0.70 -5.40
N GLY A 305 -28.19 -0.81 -5.73
CA GLY A 305 -27.52 0.26 -6.46
C GLY A 305 -26.33 -0.18 -7.27
N PHE A 306 -25.91 0.75 -8.11
CA PHE A 306 -24.82 0.60 -9.07
C PHE A 306 -23.95 1.84 -9.02
N TYR A 307 -22.63 1.66 -8.96
CA TYR A 307 -21.67 2.75 -8.84
C TYR A 307 -20.45 2.55 -9.73
N PHE A 308 -20.05 3.61 -10.39
CA PHE A 308 -18.70 3.77 -10.86
C PHE A 308 -17.80 4.18 -9.69
N ALA A 309 -16.69 3.47 -9.54
CA ALA A 309 -15.72 3.67 -8.48
C ALA A 309 -14.32 3.81 -9.09
N TYR A 310 -13.57 4.83 -8.67
CA TYR A 310 -12.19 5.04 -9.10
C TYR A 310 -11.29 5.39 -7.90
N ARG A 311 -10.02 5.04 -7.96
CA ARG A 311 -9.07 5.43 -6.90
C ARG A 311 -8.71 6.90 -7.05
N LEU A 312 -9.08 7.72 -6.07
CA LEU A 312 -8.79 9.15 -6.07
C LEU A 312 -7.42 9.45 -5.46
N ALA A 313 -7.10 8.81 -4.33
CA ALA A 313 -5.85 9.05 -3.62
C ALA A 313 -5.40 7.80 -2.85
N ASP A 314 -4.10 7.72 -2.60
CA ASP A 314 -3.46 6.76 -1.73
C ASP A 314 -2.56 7.45 -0.70
N ALA A 315 -2.44 6.85 0.49
CA ALA A 315 -1.56 7.31 1.56
C ALA A 315 -0.95 6.12 2.29
N LEU A 316 0.05 6.38 3.14
CA LEU A 316 0.77 5.38 3.94
C LEU A 316 1.28 4.23 3.06
N ASP A 317 1.97 4.59 1.97
CA ASP A 317 2.56 3.63 1.05
C ASP A 317 1.53 2.67 0.41
N GLY A 318 0.35 3.21 0.06
CA GLY A 318 -0.74 2.46 -0.55
C GLY A 318 -1.54 1.56 0.42
N GLN A 319 -1.29 1.67 1.73
CA GLN A 319 -2.10 1.02 2.75
C GLN A 319 -3.48 1.67 2.88
N PHE A 320 -3.57 2.99 2.70
CA PHE A 320 -4.84 3.72 2.75
C PHE A 320 -5.26 4.17 1.35
N GLU A 321 -6.52 3.92 0.97
CA GLU A 321 -7.07 4.31 -0.33
C GLU A 321 -8.42 5.03 -0.17
N ILE A 322 -8.61 6.11 -0.94
CA ILE A 322 -9.88 6.84 -1.03
C ILE A 322 -10.52 6.56 -2.39
N VAL A 323 -11.76 6.09 -2.38
CA VAL A 323 -12.51 5.67 -3.57
C VAL A 323 -13.87 6.36 -3.59
N PRO A 324 -14.06 7.40 -4.42
CA PRO A 324 -15.38 7.95 -4.68
C PRO A 324 -16.31 6.90 -5.31
N LEU A 325 -17.59 6.98 -4.97
CA LEU A 325 -18.65 6.10 -5.46
C LEU A 325 -19.74 6.96 -6.09
N LEU A 326 -19.82 6.90 -7.43
CA LEU A 326 -20.73 7.70 -8.22
C LEU A 326 -21.76 6.83 -8.91
N GLY A 327 -23.04 7.05 -8.66
CA GLY A 327 -24.07 6.22 -9.28
C GLY A 327 -25.47 6.51 -8.78
N ALA A 328 -26.29 5.46 -8.78
CA ALA A 328 -27.70 5.53 -8.44
C ALA A 328 -28.17 4.29 -7.68
N GLN A 329 -29.28 4.44 -6.98
CA GLN A 329 -29.93 3.36 -6.24
C GLN A 329 -31.42 3.31 -6.57
N GLY A 330 -31.95 2.09 -6.63
CA GLY A 330 -33.37 1.79 -6.62
C GLY A 330 -33.80 1.39 -5.21
N LEU A 331 -34.93 1.92 -4.77
CA LEU A 331 -35.50 1.65 -3.46
C LEU A 331 -36.88 1.04 -3.62
N TYR A 332 -37.17 0.08 -2.76
CA TYR A 332 -38.48 -0.53 -2.58
C TYR A 332 -38.77 -0.60 -1.08
N PHE A 333 -39.91 -0.06 -0.67
CA PHE A 333 -40.38 -0.11 0.71
C PHE A 333 -41.87 -0.45 0.79
N LYS A 334 -42.21 -1.40 1.66
CA LYS A 334 -43.59 -1.72 2.03
C LYS A 334 -43.67 -1.89 3.54
N TYR A 335 -44.42 -1.02 4.21
CA TYR A 335 -44.49 -0.99 5.69
C TYR A 335 -45.14 -2.24 6.29
N ASP A 336 -46.25 -2.72 5.72
CA ASP A 336 -46.88 -3.98 6.11
C ASP A 336 -46.96 -4.91 4.90
N LYS A 337 -46.16 -5.97 4.89
CA LYS A 337 -46.08 -6.90 3.77
C LYS A 337 -47.41 -7.59 3.50
N ASP A 338 -48.20 -7.84 4.53
CA ASP A 338 -49.46 -8.58 4.48
C ASP A 338 -50.68 -7.64 4.42
N GLY A 339 -50.46 -6.33 4.59
CA GLY A 339 -51.49 -5.30 4.54
C GLY A 339 -51.71 -4.67 3.16
N ASN A 340 -52.77 -3.85 3.07
CA ASN A 340 -53.14 -3.06 1.89
C ASN A 340 -52.38 -1.73 1.76
N GLN A 341 -51.33 -1.53 2.54
CA GLN A 341 -50.57 -0.28 2.48
C GLN A 341 -49.80 -0.15 1.16
N LYS A 342 -49.71 1.09 0.65
CA LYS A 342 -49.05 1.41 -0.61
C LYS A 342 -47.55 1.12 -0.54
N THR A 343 -47.04 0.46 -1.56
CA THR A 343 -45.60 0.32 -1.81
C THR A 343 -45.02 1.67 -2.25
N GLN A 344 -43.86 2.02 -1.70
CA GLN A 344 -43.06 3.14 -2.14
C GLN A 344 -41.86 2.62 -2.93
N ASN A 345 -41.72 3.09 -4.16
CA ASN A 345 -40.60 2.78 -5.03
C ASN A 345 -39.99 4.09 -5.55
N GLY A 346 -38.68 4.13 -5.69
CA GLY A 346 -38.01 5.33 -6.18
C GLY A 346 -36.60 5.05 -6.66
N MET A 347 -36.10 5.96 -7.49
CA MET A 347 -34.70 6.02 -7.85
C MET A 347 -34.08 7.24 -7.18
N ILE A 348 -32.93 7.04 -6.54
CA ILE A 348 -32.18 8.09 -5.86
C ILE A 348 -30.74 8.14 -6.36
N PHE A 349 -30.09 9.30 -6.24
CA PHE A 349 -28.74 9.55 -6.78
C PHE A 349 -27.71 9.90 -5.71
N PRO A 350 -27.60 9.15 -4.61
CA PRO A 350 -26.67 9.48 -3.54
C PRO A 350 -25.23 9.30 -4.01
N GLN A 351 -24.36 10.19 -3.54
CA GLN A 351 -22.92 10.14 -3.83
C GLN A 351 -22.17 9.77 -2.56
N GLY A 352 -21.08 9.03 -2.72
CA GLY A 352 -20.40 8.43 -1.60
C GLY A 352 -18.90 8.32 -1.78
N ALA A 353 -18.27 7.82 -0.73
CA ALA A 353 -16.86 7.48 -0.73
C ALA A 353 -16.62 6.23 0.13
N GLU A 354 -15.59 5.49 -0.24
CA GLU A 354 -15.08 4.37 0.52
C GLU A 354 -13.59 4.58 0.84
N PHE A 355 -13.24 4.35 2.09
CA PHE A 355 -11.92 4.47 2.66
C PHE A 355 -11.44 3.06 3.01
N ASN A 356 -10.36 2.62 2.38
CA ASN A 356 -9.86 1.26 2.53
C ASN A 356 -8.50 1.29 3.22
N TYR A 357 -8.38 0.63 4.38
CA TYR A 357 -7.14 0.41 5.10
C TYR A 357 -6.70 -1.05 4.99
N LYS A 358 -5.68 -1.28 4.17
CA LYS A 358 -5.13 -2.60 3.86
C LYS A 358 -4.06 -2.99 4.87
N ASN A 359 -4.01 -4.29 5.18
CA ASN A 359 -3.12 -4.86 6.18
C ASN A 359 -3.26 -4.15 7.54
N ALA A 360 -4.50 -3.81 7.91
CA ALA A 360 -4.76 -3.05 9.11
C ALA A 360 -4.18 -3.77 10.35
N PHE A 361 -3.64 -2.98 11.28
CA PHE A 361 -2.94 -3.48 12.48
C PHE A 361 -1.74 -4.39 12.18
N GLY A 362 -1.16 -4.27 10.97
CA GLY A 362 -0.04 -5.12 10.52
C GLY A 362 -0.45 -6.56 10.18
N ILE A 363 -1.75 -6.88 10.20
CA ILE A 363 -2.26 -8.22 9.91
C ILE A 363 -2.34 -8.42 8.40
N GLU A 364 -1.63 -9.42 7.92
CA GLU A 364 -1.50 -9.73 6.51
C GLU A 364 -2.86 -10.00 5.81
N ASN A 365 -3.14 -9.26 4.73
CA ASN A 365 -4.39 -9.32 3.93
C ASN A 365 -5.66 -9.02 4.73
N TYR A 366 -5.54 -8.36 5.89
CA TYR A 366 -6.69 -7.89 6.65
C TYR A 366 -7.11 -6.51 6.16
N LEU A 367 -8.33 -6.40 5.63
CA LEU A 367 -8.88 -5.15 5.11
C LEU A 367 -9.88 -4.58 6.12
N ILE A 368 -9.79 -3.28 6.37
CA ILE A 368 -10.87 -2.50 6.98
C ILE A 368 -11.35 -1.51 5.92
N SER A 369 -12.66 -1.43 5.72
CA SER A 369 -13.27 -0.54 4.74
C SER A 369 -14.40 0.22 5.42
N PHE A 370 -14.30 1.55 5.44
CA PHE A 370 -15.39 2.42 5.86
C PHE A 370 -16.00 3.05 4.62
N GLY A 371 -17.32 3.09 4.52
CA GLY A 371 -17.96 3.82 3.44
C GLY A 371 -19.22 4.53 3.85
N ILE A 372 -19.56 5.53 3.05
CA ILE A 372 -20.69 6.40 3.27
C ILE A 372 -21.32 6.81 1.94
N PHE A 373 -22.64 6.87 1.90
CA PHE A 373 -23.45 7.53 0.89
C PHE A 373 -24.34 8.57 1.55
N LEU A 374 -24.46 9.73 0.91
CA LEU A 374 -25.33 10.82 1.33
C LEU A 374 -26.27 11.20 0.20
N SER A 375 -27.48 11.64 0.54
CA SER A 375 -28.44 12.17 -0.43
C SER A 375 -27.87 13.40 -1.15
N THR A 376 -28.19 13.53 -2.42
CA THR A 376 -27.97 14.73 -3.24
C THR A 376 -29.28 15.42 -3.61
N GLN A 377 -30.42 14.86 -3.21
CA GLN A 377 -31.75 15.33 -3.52
C GLN A 377 -32.36 15.99 -2.29
N SER A 378 -33.01 17.14 -2.46
CA SER A 378 -33.57 17.92 -1.36
C SER A 378 -34.83 17.31 -0.75
N ASP A 379 -35.54 16.45 -1.49
CA ASP A 379 -36.80 15.82 -1.09
C ASP A 379 -36.62 14.39 -0.55
N VAL A 380 -35.37 13.92 -0.47
CA VAL A 380 -35.02 12.56 -0.03
C VAL A 380 -33.99 12.65 1.08
N ASP A 381 -34.35 12.17 2.26
CA ASP A 381 -33.40 11.95 3.34
C ASP A 381 -32.76 10.56 3.17
N TYR A 382 -31.48 10.53 2.82
CA TYR A 382 -30.78 9.27 2.64
C TYR A 382 -29.38 9.29 3.25
N THR A 383 -29.06 8.23 3.98
CA THR A 383 -27.71 7.94 4.47
C THR A 383 -27.50 6.43 4.49
N ASN A 384 -26.36 5.99 3.99
CA ASN A 384 -25.92 4.61 4.16
C ASN A 384 -24.45 4.62 4.57
N THR A 385 -24.16 4.10 5.76
CA THR A 385 -22.80 3.99 6.29
C THR A 385 -22.49 2.54 6.61
N TRP A 386 -21.29 2.11 6.28
CA TRP A 386 -20.82 0.77 6.62
C TRP A 386 -19.37 0.75 7.08
N VAL A 387 -19.07 -0.23 7.93
CA VAL A 387 -17.71 -0.65 8.23
C VAL A 387 -17.62 -2.13 7.93
N ARG A 388 -16.69 -2.52 7.04
CA ARG A 388 -16.37 -3.91 6.73
C ARG A 388 -14.98 -4.24 7.24
N TRP A 389 -14.79 -5.44 7.79
CA TRP A 389 -13.47 -5.90 8.17
C TRP A 389 -13.30 -7.41 8.03
N GLY A 390 -12.13 -7.86 7.58
CA GLY A 390 -11.82 -9.29 7.51
C GLY A 390 -10.76 -9.68 6.49
N LYS A 391 -10.65 -10.99 6.27
CA LYS A 391 -9.68 -11.65 5.37
C LYS A 391 -10.36 -12.84 4.69
N GLY A 392 -10.96 -12.62 3.52
CA GLY A 392 -11.82 -13.61 2.86
C GLY A 392 -13.27 -13.39 3.29
N PRO A 393 -13.80 -14.19 4.24
CA PRO A 393 -14.99 -13.79 5.00
C PRO A 393 -14.77 -12.42 5.66
N PHE A 394 -15.81 -11.59 5.65
CA PHE A 394 -15.77 -10.27 6.26
C PHE A 394 -16.99 -10.07 7.15
N TRP A 395 -16.82 -9.30 8.21
CA TRP A 395 -17.91 -8.77 8.99
C TRP A 395 -18.29 -7.41 8.43
N GLU A 396 -19.57 -7.08 8.47
CA GLU A 396 -20.07 -5.78 8.07
C GLU A 396 -21.04 -5.26 9.12
N PHE A 397 -20.76 -4.09 9.67
CA PHE A 397 -21.77 -3.28 10.32
C PHE A 397 -22.32 -2.29 9.31
N ASN A 398 -23.63 -2.27 9.12
CA ASN A 398 -24.30 -1.43 8.14
C ASN A 398 -25.45 -0.65 8.79
N TYR A 399 -25.57 0.63 8.44
CA TYR A 399 -26.66 1.51 8.85
C TYR A 399 -27.21 2.25 7.64
N ILE A 400 -28.49 2.03 7.32
CA ILE A 400 -29.21 2.67 6.21
C ILE A 400 -30.40 3.43 6.77
N THR A 401 -30.54 4.68 6.35
CA THR A 401 -31.76 5.46 6.53
C THR A 401 -32.25 5.96 5.19
N TRP A 402 -33.54 5.83 4.97
CA TRP A 402 -34.23 6.43 3.85
C TRP A 402 -35.52 7.10 4.35
N GLY A 403 -35.81 8.29 3.84
CA GLY A 403 -37.04 9.02 4.10
C GLY A 403 -37.49 9.79 2.86
N GLN A 404 -38.77 9.66 2.50
CA GLN A 404 -39.39 10.44 1.43
C GLN A 404 -40.91 10.50 1.64
N ASN A 405 -41.53 11.67 1.44
CA ASN A 405 -42.99 11.85 1.53
C ASN A 405 -43.62 11.34 2.85
N GLY A 406 -42.90 11.48 3.97
CA GLY A 406 -43.35 11.01 5.29
C GLY A 406 -43.25 9.49 5.50
N TYR A 407 -42.73 8.74 4.53
CA TYR A 407 -42.32 7.35 4.71
C TYR A 407 -40.85 7.31 5.13
N ILE A 408 -40.52 6.48 6.12
CA ILE A 408 -39.17 6.34 6.65
C ILE A 408 -38.85 4.84 6.81
N SER A 409 -37.65 4.45 6.42
CA SER A 409 -37.09 3.13 6.73
C SER A 409 -35.71 3.31 7.34
N LYS A 410 -35.45 2.63 8.46
CA LYS A 410 -34.14 2.58 9.10
C LYS A 410 -33.72 1.14 9.30
N MET A 411 -32.49 0.83 8.94
CA MET A 411 -31.90 -0.49 9.10
C MET A 411 -30.52 -0.35 9.76
N ALA A 412 -30.23 -1.16 10.77
CA ALA A 412 -28.95 -1.19 11.46
C ALA A 412 -28.60 -2.63 11.84
N GLY A 413 -27.47 -3.17 11.39
CA GLY A 413 -27.18 -4.58 11.63
C GLY A 413 -25.73 -4.98 11.47
N LEU A 414 -25.42 -6.15 12.02
CA LEU A 414 -24.15 -6.84 11.85
C LEU A 414 -24.39 -8.06 10.97
N SER A 415 -23.65 -8.18 9.87
CA SER A 415 -23.71 -9.31 8.95
C SER A 415 -22.35 -9.94 8.74
N ILE A 416 -22.36 -11.19 8.27
CA ILE A 416 -21.18 -11.87 7.76
C ILE A 416 -21.29 -11.98 6.25
N GLY A 417 -20.25 -11.56 5.55
CA GLY A 417 -20.09 -11.61 4.12
C GLY A 417 -19.15 -12.72 3.68
N LEU A 418 -19.53 -13.43 2.62
CA LEU A 418 -18.78 -14.55 2.05
C LEU A 418 -18.62 -14.35 0.53
N PRO A 419 -17.41 -14.56 -0.04
CA PRO A 419 -17.24 -14.62 -1.48
C PRO A 419 -18.13 -15.71 -2.08
N LEU A 420 -18.86 -15.39 -3.15
CA LEU A 420 -19.78 -16.32 -3.80
C LEU A 420 -19.13 -16.98 -5.02
N ALA A 421 -18.84 -16.16 -6.03
CA ALA A 421 -18.28 -16.60 -7.29
C ALA A 421 -17.42 -15.51 -7.92
N ASN A 422 -16.47 -15.93 -8.74
CA ASN A 422 -15.64 -15.05 -9.54
C ASN A 422 -15.73 -15.48 -11.01
N PHE A 423 -15.92 -14.53 -11.91
CA PHE A 423 -16.10 -14.78 -13.35
C PHE A 423 -15.15 -13.92 -14.18
N PHE A 424 -14.91 -14.40 -15.42
CA PHE A 424 -14.09 -13.80 -16.48
C PHE A 424 -12.61 -13.65 -16.13
#